data_AF-A0A958TMI4-F1
#
_entry.id   AF-A0A958TMI4-F1
#
_cell.length_a   1.000
_cell.length_b   1.000
_cell.length_c   1.000
_cell.angle_alpha   90.00
_cell.angle_beta   90.00
_cell.angle_gamma   90.00
#
_symmetry.space_group_name_H-M   'P 1'
#
loop_
_entity.id
_entity.type
_entity.pdbx_description
1 polymer ?
#
loop_
_entity_poly.entity_id
_entity_poly.type
_entity_poly.pdbx_seq_one_letter_code
_entity_poly.pdbx_strand_id
1 'polypeptide(L)'
;MNKNNLHNIKTAGFKTPNDYFESLDKRILSKIDAQPHLEAIKSSGFNAPEGYFETFDGHLLEALKKEQNTKVISLFGWKKIAYISGVAASILLMFQLFINNSDSVTFDELETASIENYLYQEDLSIYDIASYLSEDDLTKDSFIDNKLSEESLEDYLLENTTIEDLIID
;
A
#
# COMPACT_ATOMS: atom_id res chain seq x y z
N MET A 1 -33.20 -2.25 -16.45
CA MET A 1 -32.91 -0.93 -15.84
C MET A 1 -31.56 -0.47 -16.38
N ASN A 2 -31.54 0.54 -17.26
CA ASN A 2 -30.32 0.98 -17.93
C ASN A 2 -29.39 1.64 -16.90
N LYS A 3 -28.15 1.15 -16.79
CA LYS A 3 -27.10 1.72 -15.94
C LYS A 3 -26.56 2.97 -16.63
N ASN A 4 -27.15 4.13 -16.33
CA ASN A 4 -26.61 5.40 -16.82
C ASN A 4 -25.36 5.73 -15.99
N ASN A 5 -24.20 5.69 -16.65
CA ASN A 5 -22.87 5.92 -16.07
C ASN A 5 -22.67 7.40 -15.67
N LEU A 6 -23.20 7.81 -14.51
CA LEU A 6 -23.11 9.17 -13.98
C LEU A 6 -21.68 9.58 -13.58
N HIS A 7 -20.77 8.61 -13.39
CA HIS A 7 -19.39 8.85 -12.93
C HIS A 7 -18.42 9.34 -14.01
N ASN A 8 -18.87 9.47 -15.27
CA ASN A 8 -18.05 9.98 -16.39
C ASN A 8 -18.49 11.36 -16.91
N ILE A 9 -19.41 12.04 -16.21
CA ILE A 9 -19.91 13.36 -16.64
C ILE A 9 -18.95 14.43 -16.10
N LYS A 10 -17.89 14.73 -16.88
CA LYS A 10 -16.88 15.75 -16.51
C LYS A 10 -17.37 17.20 -16.61
N THR A 11 -18.54 17.41 -17.21
CA THR A 11 -19.09 18.76 -17.46
C THR A 11 -20.58 18.75 -17.16
N ALA A 12 -21.06 19.70 -16.33
CA ALA A 12 -22.48 19.91 -16.09
C ALA A 12 -23.20 20.05 -17.45
N GLY A 13 -24.13 19.15 -17.77
CA GLY A 13 -24.74 19.05 -19.11
C GLY A 13 -25.56 20.27 -19.56
N PHE A 14 -25.62 21.33 -18.74
CA PHE A 14 -26.28 22.58 -19.04
C PHE A 14 -25.23 23.69 -19.14
N LYS A 15 -25.21 24.39 -20.29
CA LYS A 15 -24.39 25.59 -20.49
C LYS A 15 -25.31 26.81 -20.49
N THR A 16 -24.93 27.84 -19.76
CA THR A 16 -25.63 29.13 -19.80
C THR A 16 -25.29 29.89 -21.09
N PRO A 17 -26.16 30.77 -21.57
CA PRO A 17 -25.82 31.73 -22.62
C PRO A 17 -24.58 32.56 -22.25
N ASN A 18 -23.88 33.06 -23.27
CA ASN A 18 -22.76 33.98 -23.08
C ASN A 18 -23.23 35.21 -22.29
N ASP A 19 -22.40 35.68 -21.37
CA ASP A 19 -22.61 36.88 -20.54
C ASP A 19 -23.90 36.83 -19.68
N TYR A 20 -24.42 35.63 -19.42
CA TYR A 20 -25.63 35.45 -18.60
C TYR A 20 -25.45 36.04 -17.19
N PHE A 21 -24.35 35.67 -16.52
CA PHE A 21 -24.07 36.15 -15.17
C PHE A 21 -23.59 37.60 -15.15
N GLU A 22 -22.81 38.02 -16.15
CA GLU A 22 -22.31 39.41 -16.26
C GLU A 22 -23.43 40.44 -16.51
N SER A 23 -24.50 40.02 -17.20
CA SER A 23 -25.67 40.87 -17.47
C SER A 23 -26.84 40.66 -16.50
N LEU A 24 -26.74 39.71 -15.56
CA LEU A 24 -27.82 39.36 -14.65
C LEU A 24 -28.26 40.55 -13.80
N ASP A 25 -27.30 41.20 -13.14
CA ASP A 25 -27.58 42.32 -12.23
C ASP A 25 -28.25 43.48 -12.97
N LYS A 26 -27.71 43.85 -14.13
CA LYS A 26 -28.26 44.90 -15.00
C LYS A 26 -29.69 44.58 -15.43
N ARG A 27 -29.95 43.32 -15.80
CA ARG A 27 -31.29 42.85 -16.18
C ARG A 27 -32.26 42.91 -15.00
N ILE A 28 -31.86 42.48 -13.82
CA ILE A 28 -32.68 42.53 -12.60
C ILE A 28 -33.01 43.98 -12.24
N LEU A 29 -31.98 44.85 -12.13
CA LEU A 29 -32.14 46.28 -11.84
C LEU A 29 -33.03 46.97 -12.86
N SER A 30 -32.78 46.76 -14.16
CA SER A 30 -33.61 47.36 -15.22
C SER A 30 -35.07 46.93 -15.15
N LYS A 31 -35.35 45.71 -14.68
CA LYS A 31 -36.71 45.18 -14.54
C LYS A 31 -37.42 45.71 -13.30
N ILE A 32 -36.67 45.96 -12.22
CA ILE A 32 -37.15 46.63 -11.02
C ILE A 32 -37.47 48.10 -11.34
N ASP A 33 -36.55 48.81 -11.99
CA ASP A 33 -36.70 50.23 -12.34
C ASP A 33 -37.79 50.45 -13.40
N ALA A 34 -37.99 49.50 -14.32
CA ALA A 34 -39.02 49.57 -15.36
C ALA A 34 -40.41 49.11 -14.89
N GLN A 35 -40.56 48.59 -13.67
CA GLN A 35 -41.84 48.20 -13.09
C GLN A 35 -42.28 49.17 -11.98
N PRO A 36 -42.95 50.29 -12.34
CA PRO A 36 -43.51 51.25 -11.36
C PRO A 36 -44.62 50.66 -10.48
N HIS A 37 -44.97 49.38 -10.67
CA HIS A 37 -46.04 48.67 -9.97
C HIS A 37 -45.54 47.81 -8.81
N LEU A 38 -44.23 47.74 -8.52
CA LEU A 38 -43.72 46.98 -7.36
C LEU A 38 -44.32 47.48 -6.03
N GLU A 39 -44.50 48.80 -5.90
CA GLU A 39 -45.18 49.41 -4.74
C GLU A 39 -46.70 49.14 -4.69
N ALA A 40 -47.30 48.74 -5.83
CA ALA A 40 -48.70 48.39 -5.94
C ALA A 40 -48.97 46.90 -5.64
N ILE A 41 -47.93 46.06 -5.59
CA ILE A 41 -48.04 44.63 -5.27
C ILE A 41 -48.12 44.48 -3.75
N LYS A 42 -49.34 44.53 -3.22
CA LYS A 42 -49.63 44.40 -1.78
C LYS A 42 -49.76 42.95 -1.30
N SER A 43 -49.83 41.99 -2.22
CA SER A 43 -49.97 40.56 -1.92
C SER A 43 -48.88 39.77 -2.62
N SER A 44 -48.48 38.63 -2.04
CA SER A 44 -47.57 37.72 -2.73
C SER A 44 -48.23 37.25 -4.03
N GLY A 45 -47.56 37.44 -5.16
CA GLY A 45 -48.10 37.06 -6.48
C GLY A 45 -48.39 35.57 -6.64
N PHE A 46 -47.88 34.75 -5.71
CA PHE A 46 -48.23 33.35 -5.57
C PHE A 46 -48.93 33.16 -4.22
N ASN A 47 -50.09 32.52 -4.27
CA ASN A 47 -50.79 32.01 -3.10
C ASN A 47 -50.79 30.49 -3.20
N ALA A 48 -50.69 29.81 -2.07
CA ALA A 48 -50.91 28.37 -2.03
C ALA A 48 -52.36 28.08 -2.47
N PRO A 49 -52.61 26.96 -3.17
CA PRO A 49 -53.97 26.50 -3.45
C PRO A 49 -54.79 26.41 -2.16
N GLU A 50 -56.08 26.67 -2.26
CA GLU A 50 -57.02 26.53 -1.15
C GLU A 50 -56.93 25.11 -0.57
N GLY A 51 -56.82 24.99 0.76
CA GLY A 51 -56.69 23.70 1.45
C GLY A 51 -55.34 22.98 1.29
N TYR A 52 -54.31 23.60 0.69
CA TYR A 52 -52.98 22.98 0.54
C TYR A 52 -52.39 22.54 1.88
N PHE A 53 -52.35 23.45 2.87
CA PHE A 53 -51.78 23.14 4.19
C PHE A 53 -52.68 22.23 5.03
N GLU A 54 -53.98 22.18 4.74
CA GLU A 54 -54.93 21.30 5.44
C GLU A 54 -54.75 19.83 5.03
N THR A 55 -54.34 19.58 3.78
CA THR A 55 -54.13 18.23 3.22
C THR A 55 -52.66 17.80 3.23
N PHE A 56 -51.74 18.74 3.44
CA PHE A 56 -50.30 18.52 3.43
C PHE A 56 -49.86 17.42 4.41
N ASP A 57 -50.32 17.47 5.66
CA ASP A 57 -49.94 16.49 6.68
C ASP A 57 -50.39 15.07 6.31
N GLY A 58 -51.58 14.94 5.70
CA GLY A 58 -52.11 13.67 5.20
C GLY A 58 -51.27 13.10 4.06
N HIS A 59 -50.91 13.93 3.10
CA HIS A 59 -50.03 13.54 1.98
C HIS A 59 -48.61 13.20 2.44
N LEU A 60 -48.08 13.94 3.41
CA LEU A 60 -46.77 13.66 4.00
C LEU A 60 -46.75 12.30 4.72
N LEU A 61 -47.76 12.04 5.55
CA LEU A 61 -47.92 10.75 6.23
C LEU A 61 -48.10 9.60 5.24
N GLU A 62 -48.86 9.79 4.16
CA GLU A 62 -49.03 8.79 3.11
C GLU A 62 -47.71 8.51 2.38
N ALA A 63 -46.95 9.55 2.04
CA ALA A 63 -45.64 9.42 1.42
C ALA A 63 -44.62 8.70 2.31
N LEU A 64 -44.68 8.91 3.63
CA LEU A 64 -43.83 8.23 4.61
C LEU A 64 -44.26 6.78 4.87
N LYS A 65 -45.58 6.49 4.85
CA LYS A 65 -46.14 5.14 4.98
C LYS A 65 -45.95 4.28 3.75
N LYS A 66 -45.71 4.89 2.59
CA LYS A 66 -45.36 4.17 1.38
C LYS A 66 -43.98 3.56 1.58
N GLU A 67 -43.94 2.37 2.16
CA GLU A 67 -42.76 1.53 2.24
C GLU A 67 -42.26 1.30 0.82
N GLN A 68 -41.30 2.12 0.41
CA GLN A 68 -40.45 1.79 -0.71
C GLN A 68 -39.67 0.57 -0.24
N ASN A 69 -40.17 -0.61 -0.63
CA ASN A 69 -39.47 -1.87 -0.62
C ASN A 69 -38.28 -1.74 -1.60
N THR A 70 -37.36 -0.85 -1.29
CA THR A 70 -36.07 -0.78 -1.95
C THR A 70 -35.38 -2.08 -1.60
N LYS A 71 -34.96 -2.81 -2.63
CA LYS A 71 -34.24 -4.08 -2.49
C LYS A 71 -32.85 -3.78 -1.95
N VAL A 72 -32.75 -3.44 -0.67
CA VAL A 72 -31.49 -3.24 0.04
C VAL A 72 -31.06 -4.59 0.59
N ILE A 73 -29.89 -5.03 0.17
CA ILE A 73 -29.28 -6.26 0.68
C ILE A 73 -28.45 -5.83 1.89
N SER A 74 -28.80 -6.33 3.07
CA SER A 74 -28.09 -6.00 4.31
C SER A 74 -26.68 -6.61 4.30
N LEU A 75 -25.65 -5.78 4.49
CA LEU A 75 -24.23 -6.16 4.55
C LEU A 75 -23.78 -6.62 5.96
N PHE A 76 -24.71 -7.08 6.79
CA PHE A 76 -24.48 -7.38 8.21
C PHE A 76 -23.48 -8.52 8.49
N GLY A 77 -23.06 -9.26 7.46
CA GLY A 77 -22.17 -10.42 7.57
C GLY A 77 -20.67 -10.11 7.56
N TRP A 78 -20.24 -8.89 7.23
CA TRP A 78 -18.83 -8.64 6.93
C TRP A 78 -17.88 -8.89 8.10
N LYS A 79 -18.33 -8.62 9.34
CA LYS A 79 -17.55 -8.93 10.55
C LYS A 79 -17.30 -10.43 10.71
N LYS A 80 -18.32 -11.27 10.48
CA LYS A 80 -18.18 -12.75 10.55
C LYS A 80 -17.25 -13.28 9.47
N ILE A 81 -17.34 -12.72 8.26
CA ILE A 81 -16.45 -13.06 7.14
C ILE A 81 -15.01 -12.68 7.48
N ALA A 82 -14.76 -11.52 8.10
CA ALA A 82 -13.43 -11.10 8.54
C ALA A 82 -12.83 -12.05 9.59
N TYR A 83 -13.62 -12.47 10.60
CA TYR A 83 -13.15 -13.45 11.59
C TYR A 83 -12.82 -14.81 10.98
N ILE A 84 -13.69 -15.34 10.11
CA ILE A 84 -13.46 -16.62 9.43
C ILE A 84 -12.24 -16.55 8.50
N SER A 85 -12.05 -15.40 7.82
CA SER A 85 -10.88 -15.16 6.97
C SER A 85 -9.58 -15.17 7.78
N GLY A 86 -9.57 -14.60 8.98
CA GLY A 86 -8.39 -14.64 9.86
C GLY A 86 -8.05 -16.06 10.30
N VAL A 87 -9.05 -16.84 10.73
CA VAL A 87 -8.82 -18.24 11.13
C VAL A 87 -8.33 -19.09 9.95
N ALA A 88 -8.93 -18.95 8.76
CA ALA A 88 -8.50 -19.67 7.57
C ALA A 88 -7.06 -19.32 7.14
N ALA A 89 -6.70 -18.02 7.18
CA ALA A 89 -5.35 -17.57 6.86
C ALA A 89 -4.31 -18.12 7.86
N SER A 90 -4.63 -18.14 9.16
CA SER A 90 -3.76 -18.73 10.19
C SER A 90 -3.56 -20.23 10.01
N ILE A 91 -4.61 -20.96 9.60
CA ILE A 91 -4.50 -22.40 9.31
C ILE A 91 -3.63 -22.65 8.08
N LEU A 92 -3.77 -21.85 7.01
CA LEU A 92 -2.93 -21.97 5.83
C LEU A 92 -1.46 -21.64 6.13
N LEU A 93 -1.21 -20.59 6.93
CA LEU A 93 0.14 -20.27 7.40
C LEU A 93 0.72 -21.40 8.25
N MET A 94 -0.06 -21.96 9.18
CA MET A 94 0.34 -23.10 9.98
C MET A 94 0.65 -24.32 9.09
N PHE A 95 -0.20 -24.63 8.13
CA PHE A 95 0.02 -25.73 7.19
C PHE A 95 1.33 -25.52 6.40
N GLN A 96 1.55 -24.31 5.87
CA GLN A 96 2.76 -23.98 5.11
C GLN A 96 4.05 -24.08 5.94
N LEU A 97 4.02 -23.60 7.18
CA LEU A 97 5.20 -23.59 8.06
C LEU A 97 5.52 -24.97 8.64
N PHE A 98 4.51 -25.78 9.01
CA PHE A 98 4.75 -27.02 9.75
C PHE A 98 4.85 -28.27 8.87
N ILE A 99 4.33 -28.26 7.64
CA ILE A 99 4.33 -29.45 6.76
C ILE A 99 5.50 -29.44 5.77
N ASN A 100 6.11 -28.27 5.51
CA ASN A 100 7.20 -28.15 4.55
C ASN A 100 8.62 -28.24 5.17
N ASN A 101 8.75 -28.61 6.45
CA ASN A 101 10.06 -28.70 7.11
C ASN A 101 10.55 -30.15 7.20
N SER A 102 10.83 -30.76 6.05
CA SER A 102 11.57 -32.03 5.99
C SER A 102 13.02 -31.86 5.53
N ASP A 103 13.45 -30.65 5.22
CA ASP A 103 14.82 -30.39 4.83
C ASP A 103 15.67 -30.21 6.09
N SER A 104 16.54 -31.18 6.36
CA SER A 104 17.57 -31.04 7.38
C SER A 104 18.54 -29.97 6.92
N VAL A 105 18.56 -28.82 7.61
CA VAL A 105 19.56 -27.77 7.39
C VAL A 105 20.93 -28.41 7.55
N THR A 106 21.63 -28.58 6.44
CA THR A 106 22.93 -29.24 6.38
C THR A 106 23.98 -28.20 6.06
N PHE A 107 25.19 -28.33 6.60
CA PHE A 107 26.29 -27.38 6.34
C PHE A 107 26.66 -27.26 4.85
N ASP A 108 26.27 -28.26 4.04
CA ASP A 108 26.44 -28.24 2.58
C ASP A 108 25.65 -27.11 1.88
N GLU A 109 24.62 -26.56 2.55
CA GLU A 109 23.81 -25.45 2.04
C GLU A 109 24.42 -24.08 2.36
N LEU A 110 25.50 -24.03 3.15
CA LEU A 110 26.15 -22.79 3.56
C LEU A 110 27.07 -22.28 2.45
N GLU A 111 26.71 -21.15 1.85
CA GLU A 111 27.53 -20.51 0.83
C GLU A 111 28.83 -19.95 1.44
N THR A 112 29.97 -20.17 0.77
CA THR A 112 31.28 -19.64 1.20
C THR A 112 31.25 -18.14 1.43
N ALA A 113 30.55 -17.37 0.59
CA ALA A 113 30.39 -15.92 0.75
C ALA A 113 29.68 -15.53 2.06
N SER A 114 28.79 -16.39 2.57
CA SER A 114 28.13 -16.17 3.86
C SER A 114 29.08 -16.43 5.04
N ILE A 115 29.96 -17.44 4.92
CA ILE A 115 31.00 -17.74 5.92
C ILE A 115 32.03 -16.61 5.95
N GLU A 116 32.50 -16.17 4.79
CA GLU A 116 33.45 -15.06 4.68
C GLU A 116 32.88 -13.80 5.32
N ASN A 117 31.63 -13.44 5.00
CA ASN A 117 30.98 -12.26 5.57
C ASN A 117 30.83 -12.37 7.10
N TYR A 118 30.49 -13.57 7.60
CA TYR A 118 30.43 -13.83 9.03
C TYR A 118 31.80 -13.62 9.71
N LEU A 119 32.87 -14.18 9.13
CA LEU A 119 34.24 -14.04 9.62
C LEU A 119 34.79 -12.60 9.50
N TYR A 120 34.34 -11.82 8.51
CA TYR A 120 34.71 -10.40 8.38
C TYR A 120 33.99 -9.50 9.39
N GLN A 121 32.74 -9.83 9.75
CA GLN A 121 31.98 -9.08 10.76
C GLN A 121 32.42 -9.41 12.18
N GLU A 122 32.85 -10.65 12.41
CA GLU A 122 33.44 -11.05 13.67
C GLU A 122 34.88 -10.52 13.73
N ASP A 123 35.22 -9.75 14.77
CA ASP A 123 36.57 -9.21 14.98
C ASP A 123 37.51 -10.31 15.53
N LEU A 124 37.61 -11.43 14.80
CA LEU A 124 38.44 -12.56 15.18
C LEU A 124 39.90 -12.24 14.90
N SER A 125 40.73 -12.35 15.94
CA SER A 125 42.17 -12.28 15.77
C SER A 125 42.74 -13.62 15.31
N ILE A 126 43.93 -13.58 14.71
CA ILE A 126 44.67 -14.79 14.33
C ILE A 126 44.91 -15.70 15.56
N TYR A 127 45.03 -15.13 16.77
CA TYR A 127 45.18 -15.90 18.00
C TYR A 127 43.91 -16.65 18.40
N ASP A 128 42.73 -16.07 18.12
CA ASP A 128 41.45 -16.71 18.40
C ASP A 128 41.30 -17.94 17.49
N ILE A 129 41.61 -17.80 16.20
CA ILE A 129 41.58 -18.90 15.23
C ILE A 129 42.59 -19.99 15.62
N ALA A 130 43.82 -19.60 15.99
CA ALA A 130 44.87 -20.54 16.41
C ALA A 130 44.50 -21.32 17.67
N SER A 131 43.66 -20.76 18.56
CA SER A 131 43.22 -21.44 19.79
C SER A 131 42.31 -22.65 19.53
N TYR A 132 41.67 -22.69 18.36
CA TYR A 132 40.82 -23.80 17.92
C TYR A 132 41.61 -24.91 17.20
N LEU A 133 42.89 -24.67 16.89
CA LEU A 133 43.74 -25.60 16.18
C LEU A 133 44.40 -26.57 17.16
N SER A 134 44.24 -27.87 16.95
CA SER A 134 44.83 -28.91 17.78
C SER A 134 46.20 -29.35 17.26
N GLU A 135 47.01 -30.01 18.10
CA GLU A 135 48.31 -30.56 17.66
C GLU A 135 48.16 -31.55 16.48
N ASP A 136 47.04 -32.28 16.44
CA ASP A 136 46.70 -33.20 15.34
C ASP A 136 46.36 -32.48 14.03
N ASP A 137 45.92 -31.22 14.09
CA ASP A 137 45.63 -30.42 12.89
C ASP A 137 46.92 -29.85 12.28
N LEU A 138 47.97 -29.72 13.10
CA LEU A 138 49.30 -29.19 12.73
C LEU A 138 50.25 -30.25 12.19
N THR A 139 49.74 -31.24 11.45
CA THR A 139 50.58 -32.27 10.83
C THR A 139 51.16 -31.80 9.52
N LYS A 140 52.36 -32.29 9.19
CA LYS A 140 53.07 -31.95 7.96
C LYS A 140 52.24 -32.25 6.70
N ASP A 141 51.42 -33.29 6.75
CA ASP A 141 50.59 -33.72 5.62
C ASP A 141 49.46 -32.70 5.35
N SER A 142 48.86 -32.08 6.39
CA SER A 142 47.86 -31.02 6.26
C SER A 142 48.37 -29.81 5.46
N PHE A 143 49.65 -29.46 5.58
CA PHE A 143 50.24 -28.34 4.84
C PHE A 143 50.68 -28.70 3.42
N ILE A 144 50.97 -29.98 3.14
CA ILE A 144 51.37 -30.45 1.82
C ILE A 144 50.15 -30.63 0.91
N ASP A 145 49.02 -31.07 1.46
CA ASP A 145 47.78 -31.32 0.70
C ASP A 145 46.99 -30.04 0.39
N ASN A 146 47.21 -28.97 1.15
CA ASN A 146 46.70 -27.64 0.80
C ASN A 146 47.47 -27.07 -0.39
N LYS A 147 47.00 -27.38 -1.59
CA LYS A 147 47.55 -26.89 -2.86
C LYS A 147 47.36 -25.37 -2.99
N LEU A 148 48.27 -24.60 -2.41
CA LEU A 148 48.41 -23.17 -2.69
C LEU A 148 48.70 -23.00 -4.19
N SER A 149 47.96 -22.09 -4.83
CA SER A 149 48.24 -21.76 -6.22
C SER A 149 49.50 -20.91 -6.29
N GLU A 150 50.30 -21.10 -7.34
CA GLU A 150 51.52 -20.32 -7.57
C GLU A 150 51.20 -18.82 -7.73
N GLU A 151 50.05 -18.50 -8.36
CA GLU A 151 49.51 -17.14 -8.49
C GLU A 151 49.23 -16.50 -7.13
N SER A 152 48.53 -17.21 -6.24
CA SER A 152 48.22 -16.72 -4.89
C SER A 152 49.48 -16.54 -4.03
N LEU A 153 50.50 -17.38 -4.26
CA LEU A 153 51.78 -17.26 -3.58
C LEU A 153 52.58 -16.05 -4.09
N GLU A 154 52.61 -15.84 -5.40
CA GLU A 154 53.26 -14.69 -6.03
C GLU A 154 52.63 -13.38 -5.56
N ASP A 155 51.30 -13.27 -5.59
CA ASP A 155 50.57 -12.08 -5.12
C ASP A 155 50.88 -11.75 -3.66
N TYR A 156 50.84 -12.77 -2.79
CA TYR A 156 51.16 -12.59 -1.37
C TYR A 156 52.59 -12.09 -1.16
N LEU A 157 53.56 -12.66 -1.87
CA LEU A 157 54.96 -12.27 -1.78
C LEU A 157 55.18 -10.85 -2.29
N LEU A 158 54.53 -10.46 -3.39
CA LEU A 158 54.62 -9.10 -3.93
C LEU A 158 53.99 -8.05 -3.01
N GLU A 159 52.92 -8.40 -2.31
CA GLU A 159 52.20 -7.46 -1.44
C GLU A 159 52.83 -7.34 -0.03
N ASN A 160 53.49 -8.40 0.46
CA ASN A 160 53.98 -8.48 1.84
C ASN A 160 55.51 -8.60 1.97
N THR A 161 56.26 -8.74 0.87
CA THR A 161 57.71 -8.90 0.88
C THR A 161 58.38 -7.84 -0.01
N THR A 162 59.50 -7.28 0.43
CA THR A 162 60.27 -6.34 -0.40
C THR A 162 61.41 -7.03 -1.15
N ILE A 163 61.93 -6.39 -2.21
CA ILE A 163 63.06 -6.92 -2.99
C ILE A 163 64.30 -7.13 -2.09
N GLU A 164 64.55 -6.22 -1.14
CA GLU A 164 65.60 -6.36 -0.14
C GLU A 164 65.44 -7.60 0.76
N ASP A 165 64.21 -8.02 1.08
CA ASP A 165 63.96 -9.21 1.91
C ASP A 165 64.22 -10.53 1.15
N LEU A 166 64.11 -10.51 -0.19
CA LEU A 166 64.36 -11.66 -1.07
C LEU A 166 65.84 -11.82 -1.43
N ILE A 167 66.65 -10.77 -1.23
CA ILE A 167 68.09 -10.79 -1.42
C ILE A 167 68.73 -11.06 -0.05
N ILE A 168 68.83 -12.34 0.31
CA ILE A 168 69.64 -12.78 1.44
C ILE A 168 71.01 -13.23 0.90
N ASP A 169 72.09 -12.69 1.47
CA ASP A 169 73.48 -13.21 1.35
C ASP A 169 73.66 -14.50 2.17
#